data_AF-A0A959KHR0-F1
#
_entry.id   AF-A0A959KHR0-F1
#
_cell.length_a   1.000
_cell.length_b   1.000
_cell.length_c   1.000
_cell.angle_alpha   90.00
_cell.angle_beta   90.00
_cell.angle_gamma   90.00
#
_symmetry.space_group_name_H-M   'P 1'
#
loop_
_entity.id
_entity.type
_entity.pdbx_description
1 polymer ?
#
loop_
_entity_poly.entity_id
_entity_poly.type
_entity_poly.pdbx_seq_one_letter_code
_entity_poly.pdbx_strand_id
1 'polypeptide(L)' 'SFDQSVYAAGGVAYFPTPLISIEASLQWHAYLDGAPSRIGVSGLNLGLNFHLFNQRKKERQ' A
#
# COMPACT_ATOMS: atom_id res chain seq x y z
N SER A 1 20.48 -2.26 22.07
CA SER A 1 20.60 -2.41 20.61
C SER A 1 19.24 -2.77 20.09
N PHE A 2 18.69 -2.06 19.11
CA PHE A 2 17.41 -2.44 18.51
C PHE A 2 17.68 -3.40 17.36
N ASP A 3 17.05 -4.57 17.41
CA ASP A 3 17.08 -5.59 16.36
C ASP A 3 16.42 -5.05 15.09
N GLN A 4 17.06 -5.30 13.94
CA GLN A 4 16.56 -4.83 12.66
C GLN A 4 15.23 -5.51 12.34
N SER A 5 14.25 -4.71 11.96
CA SER A 5 12.93 -5.21 11.66
C SER A 5 12.43 -4.61 10.37
N VAL A 6 11.88 -5.47 9.50
CA VAL A 6 11.49 -5.10 8.14
C VAL A 6 9.99 -4.90 8.11
N TYR A 7 9.58 -3.70 7.76
CA TYR A 7 8.18 -3.36 7.52
C TYR A 7 7.89 -3.49 6.04
N ALA A 8 6.83 -4.20 5.72
CA ALA A 8 6.32 -4.28 4.36
C ALA A 8 4.80 -4.18 4.38
N ALA A 9 4.25 -3.65 3.30
CA ALA A 9 2.82 -3.54 3.11
C ALA A 9 2.47 -4.00 1.71
N GLY A 10 1.33 -4.65 1.56
CA GLY A 10 0.79 -5.05 0.27
C GLY A 10 -0.71 -5.09 0.32
N GLY A 11 -1.33 -4.83 -0.83
CA GLY A 11 -2.77 -4.68 -0.93
C GLY A 11 -3.29 -4.91 -2.32
N VAL A 12 -4.62 -4.84 -2.44
CA VAL A 12 -5.36 -4.91 -3.69
C VAL A 12 -6.20 -3.65 -3.83
N ALA A 13 -6.33 -3.17 -5.06
CA ALA A 13 -7.17 -2.04 -5.39
C ALA A 13 -8.19 -2.43 -6.47
N TYR A 14 -9.45 -2.09 -6.25
CA TYR A 14 -10.54 -2.25 -7.21
C TYR A 14 -10.93 -0.89 -7.77
N PHE A 15 -10.99 -0.78 -9.10
CA PHE A 15 -11.28 0.46 -9.82
C PHE A 15 -12.64 0.38 -10.51
N PRO A 16 -13.75 0.73 -9.83
CA PRO A 16 -15.07 0.76 -10.46
C PRO A 16 -15.15 1.82 -11.57
N THR A 17 -14.35 2.87 -11.49
CA THR A 17 -14.20 3.91 -12.52
C THR A 17 -12.75 4.39 -12.57
N PRO A 18 -12.32 5.11 -13.61
CA PRO A 18 -10.99 5.73 -13.63
C PRO A 18 -10.77 6.75 -12.50
N LEU A 19 -11.84 7.35 -11.96
CA LEU A 19 -11.76 8.42 -10.96
C LEU A 19 -11.77 7.91 -9.52
N ILE A 20 -12.18 6.67 -9.28
CA ILE A 20 -12.45 6.15 -7.94
C ILE A 20 -11.79 4.78 -7.80
N SER A 21 -11.09 4.55 -6.70
CA SER A 21 -10.60 3.21 -6.35
C SER A 21 -10.88 2.87 -4.89
N ILE A 22 -11.21 1.60 -4.64
CA ILE A 22 -11.36 1.04 -3.30
C ILE A 22 -10.12 0.18 -3.04
N GLU A 23 -9.42 0.42 -1.93
CA GLU A 23 -8.18 -0.26 -1.57
C GLU A 23 -8.33 -1.04 -0.26
N ALA A 24 -7.73 -2.22 -0.21
CA ALA A 24 -7.48 -2.96 1.02
C ALA A 24 -5.99 -3.33 1.09
N SER A 25 -5.29 -2.93 2.13
CA SER A 25 -3.87 -3.26 2.33
C SER A 25 -3.58 -3.81 3.73
N LEU A 26 -2.71 -4.80 3.79
CA LEU A 26 -2.18 -5.37 5.01
C LEU A 26 -0.75 -4.88 5.21
N GLN A 27 -0.43 -4.53 6.44
CA GLN A 27 0.92 -4.22 6.87
C GLN A 27 1.43 -5.40 7.71
N TRP A 28 2.64 -5.84 7.43
CA TRP A 28 3.30 -6.87 8.20
C TRP A 28 4.71 -6.46 8.59
N HIS A 29 5.15 -7.07 9.67
CA HIS A 29 6.41 -6.79 10.33
C HIS A 29 7.18 -8.10 10.47
N ALA A 30 8.41 -8.13 9.95
CA ALA A 30 9.31 -9.25 10.09
C ALA A 30 10.38 -8.92 11.14
N TYR A 31 10.42 -9.75 12.18
CA TYR A 31 11.49 -9.70 13.18
C TYR A 31 12.65 -10.57 12.69
N LEU A 32 13.79 -9.95 12.43
CA LEU A 32 15.02 -10.63 12.04
C LEU A 32 15.88 -10.84 13.28
N ASP A 33 15.40 -11.66 14.21
CA ASP A 33 16.18 -12.09 15.35
C ASP A 33 16.39 -13.60 15.27
N GLY A 34 17.63 -14.06 15.50
CA GLY A 34 18.19 -15.32 15.02
C GLY A 34 17.28 -16.56 15.06
N ALA A 35 16.50 -16.76 13.99
CA ALA A 35 15.66 -17.91 13.62
C ALA A 35 14.43 -18.24 14.52
N PRO A 36 13.31 -18.75 13.93
CA PRO A 36 12.81 -18.48 12.59
C PRO A 36 12.21 -17.07 12.52
N SER A 37 12.35 -16.40 11.37
CA SER A 37 11.75 -15.10 11.11
C SER A 37 10.25 -15.12 11.44
N ARG A 38 9.82 -14.35 12.44
CA ARG A 38 8.41 -14.22 12.80
C ARG A 38 7.81 -13.10 11.96
N ILE A 39 6.81 -13.43 11.16
CA ILE A 39 6.01 -12.47 10.40
C ILE A 39 4.73 -12.23 11.18
N GLY A 40 4.55 -11.00 11.67
CA GLY A 40 3.31 -10.55 12.30
C GLY A 40 2.54 -9.61 11.37
N VAL A 41 1.21 -9.68 11.39
CA VAL A 41 0.37 -8.63 10.80
C VAL A 41 0.33 -7.46 11.79
N SER A 42 0.76 -6.28 11.37
CA SER A 42 0.79 -5.07 12.19
C SER A 42 -0.37 -4.13 11.93
N GLY A 43 -1.07 -4.27 10.80
CA GLY A 43 -2.21 -3.41 10.48
C GLY A 43 -3.00 -3.84 9.25
N LEU A 44 -4.25 -3.38 9.19
CA LEU A 44 -5.14 -3.49 8.04
C LEU A 44 -5.66 -2.08 7.73
N ASN A 45 -5.56 -1.66 6.47
CA ASN A 45 -6.13 -0.41 5.98
C ASN A 45 -7.18 -0.70 4.91
N LEU A 46 -8.29 0.04 5.00
CA LEU A 46 -9.35 0.05 4.00
C LEU A 46 -9.56 1.51 3.58
N GLY A 47 -9.59 1.77 2.27
CA GLY A 47 -9.62 3.13 1.74
C GLY A 47 -10.50 3.31 0.52
N LEU A 48 -11.07 4.50 0.38
CA LEU A 48 -11.72 4.99 -0.84
C LEU A 48 -10.92 6.19 -1.34
N ASN A 49 -10.35 6.09 -2.54
CA ASN A 49 -9.47 7.10 -3.12
C ASN A 49 -10.11 7.76 -4.36
N PHE A 50 -9.85 9.06 -4.54
CA PHE A 50 -10.29 9.85 -5.70
C PHE A 50 -9.08 10.32 -6.51
N HIS A 51 -9.06 9.97 -7.79
CA HIS A 51 -7.94 10.25 -8.71
C HIS A 51 -8.20 11.54 -9.48
N LEU A 52 -7.32 12.53 -9.35
CA LEU A 52 -7.36 13.77 -10.12
C LEU A 52 -6.60 13.60 -11.43
N PHE A 53 -7.32 13.60 -12.56
CA PHE A 53 -6.68 13.63 -13.88
C PHE A 53 -6.33 15.05 -14.27
N ASN A 54 -5.03 15.35 -14.30
CA ASN A 54 -4.56 16.61 -14.87
C ASN A 54 -4.48 16.45 -16.40
N GLN A 55 -5.61 16.65 -17.08
CA GLN A 55 -5.61 16.77 -18.54
C GLN A 55 -5.04 18.13 -18.93
N ARG A 56 -3.71 18.27 -18.94
CA ARG A 56 -3.10 19.33 -19.77
C ARG A 56 -3.43 18.98 -21.21
N LYS A 57 -4.48 19.60 -21.75
CA LYS A 57 -4.77 19.57 -23.19
C LYS A 57 -3.46 19.92 -23.89
N LYS A 58 -2.92 18.98 -24.68
CA LYS A 58 -1.90 19.31 -25.66
C LYS A 58 -2.56 20.26 -26.65
N GLU A 59 -2.43 21.56 -26.41
CA GLU A 59 -2.64 22.56 -27.44
C GLU A 59 -1.68 22.21 -28.58
N ARG A 60 -2.25 21.76 -29.70
CA ARG A 60 -1.52 21.61 -30.95
C ARG A 60 -0.92 22.98 -31.28
N GLN A 61 0.40 23.06 -31.27
CA GLN A 61 1.13 23.96 -32.17
C GLN A 61 1.12 23.35 -33.57
#